data_AF-A0A7Y8X1H3-F1
#
_entry.id   AF-A0A7Y8X1H3-F1
#
_cell.length_a   1.000
_cell.length_b   1.000
_cell.length_c   1.000
_cell.angle_alpha   90.00
_cell.angle_beta   90.00
_cell.angle_gamma   90.00
#
_symmetry.space_group_name_H-M   'P 1'
#
loop_
_entity.id
_entity.type
_entity.pdbx_description
1 polymer ?
#
loop_
_entity_poly.entity_id
_entity_poly.type
_entity_poly.pdbx_seq_one_letter_code
_entity_poly.pdbx_strand_id
1 'polypeptide(L)'
;MEDYLDRSIRLMPFVSDPADPDSLDASAPCGLWLATGETDYVFYDTAISRAHAEIIVGHEFGHMLKRHRGNASVEAGSLGGLITDIDPATVQLVLGRTRYNEPEEFEAELLGSLLQEHVSTTRPAARRAADPITRTLLR
;
A
#
# COMPACT_ATOMS: atom_id res chain seq x y z
N MET A 1 -1.43 17.81 18.05
CA MET A 1 -0.44 16.93 17.38
C MET A 1 -0.94 15.47 17.39
N GLU A 2 -2.21 15.24 17.79
CA GLU A 2 -2.67 13.97 18.34
C GLU A 2 -3.69 13.21 17.47
N ASP A 3 -4.16 13.78 16.36
CA ASP A 3 -5.37 13.27 15.67
C ASP A 3 -5.20 11.96 14.87
N TYR A 4 -4.04 11.31 14.93
CA TYR A 4 -3.77 10.01 14.26
C TYR A 4 -3.23 8.92 15.19
N LEU A 5 -2.93 9.25 16.45
CA LEU A 5 -2.61 8.23 17.43
C LEU A 5 -3.93 7.53 17.82
N ASP A 6 -3.89 6.21 18.05
CA ASP A 6 -5.06 5.38 18.42
C ASP A 6 -6.02 4.97 17.29
N ARG A 7 -5.70 5.26 16.02
CA ARG A 7 -6.40 4.68 14.86
C ARG A 7 -5.91 3.27 14.59
N SER A 8 -6.85 2.37 14.29
CA SER A 8 -6.48 1.01 13.92
C SER A 8 -5.96 0.94 12.49
N ILE A 9 -4.91 0.16 12.23
CA ILE A 9 -4.42 -0.10 10.88
C ILE A 9 -4.83 -1.51 10.48
N ARG A 10 -5.52 -1.65 9.35
CA ARG A 10 -5.95 -2.93 8.80
C ARG A 10 -5.38 -3.16 7.41
N LEU A 11 -4.66 -4.27 7.24
CA LEU A 11 -4.24 -4.73 5.93
C LEU A 11 -5.39 -5.46 5.25
N MET A 12 -5.70 -5.07 4.01
CA MET A 12 -6.82 -5.55 3.22
C MET A 12 -6.27 -6.29 1.99
N PRO A 13 -6.05 -7.61 2.09
CA PRO A 13 -5.62 -8.40 0.93
C PRO A 13 -6.73 -8.41 -0.12
N PHE A 14 -6.35 -8.25 -1.38
CA PHE A 14 -7.22 -8.54 -2.51
C PHE A 14 -6.47 -9.35 -3.56
N VAL A 15 -7.18 -9.82 -4.58
CA VAL A 15 -6.59 -10.51 -5.73
C VAL A 15 -6.98 -9.68 -6.95
N SER A 16 -5.99 -9.12 -7.64
CA SER A 16 -6.25 -8.51 -8.96
C SER A 16 -6.60 -9.61 -9.96
N ASP A 17 -7.68 -9.44 -10.71
CA ASP A 17 -8.02 -10.33 -11.84
C ASP A 17 -7.78 -9.57 -13.16
N PRO A 18 -6.68 -9.80 -13.88
CA PRO A 18 -6.38 -9.08 -15.12
C PRO A 18 -7.41 -9.31 -16.24
N ALA A 19 -8.31 -10.28 -16.11
CA ALA A 19 -9.43 -10.48 -17.02
C ALA A 19 -10.69 -9.68 -16.65
N ASP A 20 -10.77 -9.19 -15.42
CA ASP A 20 -11.84 -8.31 -14.94
C ASP A 20 -11.44 -6.84 -15.18
N PRO A 21 -12.14 -6.11 -16.07
CA PRO A 21 -11.85 -4.71 -16.35
C PRO A 21 -12.09 -3.78 -15.16
N ASP A 22 -12.86 -4.23 -14.15
CA ASP A 22 -13.11 -3.50 -12.92
C ASP A 22 -12.07 -3.82 -11.82
N SER A 23 -11.16 -4.78 -12.07
CA SER A 23 -10.10 -5.12 -11.12
C SER A 23 -8.95 -4.13 -11.15
N LEU A 24 -8.09 -4.21 -10.13
CA LEU A 24 -6.95 -3.33 -10.07
C LEU A 24 -5.86 -3.76 -11.08
N ASP A 25 -5.59 -2.94 -12.09
CA ASP A 25 -4.53 -3.22 -13.09
C ASP A 25 -3.16 -3.49 -12.41
N ALA A 26 -2.64 -4.69 -12.66
CA ALA A 26 -1.34 -5.16 -12.17
C ALA A 26 -0.14 -4.40 -12.77
N SER A 27 -0.35 -3.56 -13.80
CA SER A 27 0.71 -2.77 -14.45
C SER A 27 1.09 -1.48 -13.70
N ALA A 28 0.30 -1.09 -12.70
CA ALA A 28 0.58 0.07 -11.85
C ALA A 28 0.92 -0.43 -10.42
N PRO A 29 2.08 -0.08 -9.83
CA PRO A 29 2.39 -0.46 -8.46
C PRO A 29 1.52 0.41 -7.56
N CYS A 30 0.36 -0.09 -7.18
CA CYS A 30 -0.71 0.71 -6.59
C CYS A 30 -1.33 -0.06 -5.45
N GLY A 31 -0.71 0.05 -4.27
CA GLY A 31 -1.44 -0.08 -3.04
C GLY A 31 -2.52 1.00 -2.96
N LEU A 32 -3.42 0.83 -2.00
CA LEU A 32 -4.43 1.84 -1.71
C LEU A 32 -4.42 2.09 -0.21
N TRP A 33 -4.21 3.33 0.19
CA TRP A 33 -4.50 3.76 1.54
C TRP A 33 -5.85 4.48 1.57
N LEU A 34 -6.77 3.93 2.35
CA LEU A 34 -8.04 4.55 2.68
C LEU A 34 -8.11 4.87 4.16
N ALA A 35 -8.36 6.14 4.49
CA ALA A 35 -8.46 6.60 5.87
C ALA A 35 -9.92 6.92 6.20
N THR A 36 -10.44 6.39 7.32
CA THR A 36 -11.72 6.83 7.92
C THR A 36 -11.46 7.72 9.14
N GLY A 37 -12.42 7.90 10.05
CA GLY A 37 -12.18 8.56 11.34
C GLY A 37 -11.43 7.68 12.33
N GLU A 38 -11.59 6.36 12.23
CA GLU A 38 -11.14 5.41 13.25
C GLU A 38 -10.14 4.38 12.73
N THR A 39 -10.10 4.14 11.41
CA THR A 39 -9.32 3.07 10.81
C THR A 39 -8.63 3.52 9.53
N ASP A 40 -7.37 3.11 9.38
CA ASP A 40 -6.59 3.20 8.16
C ASP A 40 -6.51 1.82 7.51
N TYR A 41 -7.07 1.72 6.31
CA TYR A 41 -7.09 0.50 5.51
C TYR A 41 -5.98 0.58 4.46
N VAL A 42 -5.14 -0.45 4.40
CA VAL A 42 -4.06 -0.58 3.41
C VAL A 42 -4.33 -1.80 2.55
N PHE A 43 -4.69 -1.57 1.29
CA PHE A 43 -4.95 -2.64 0.35
C PHE A 43 -3.66 -3.03 -0.38
N TYR A 44 -3.48 -4.33 -0.56
CA TYR A 44 -2.36 -4.88 -1.30
C TYR A 44 -2.78 -6.14 -2.04
N ASP A 45 -2.19 -6.33 -3.23
CA ASP A 45 -2.46 -7.50 -4.05
C ASP A 45 -1.76 -8.73 -3.46
N THR A 46 -2.46 -9.85 -3.40
CA THR A 46 -1.92 -11.15 -2.98
C THR A 46 -1.50 -12.03 -4.15
N ALA A 47 -1.80 -11.63 -5.39
CA ALA A 47 -1.32 -12.30 -6.61
C ALA A 47 0.18 -12.06 -6.87
N ILE A 48 0.78 -11.06 -6.21
CA ILE A 48 2.22 -10.75 -6.29
C ILE A 48 3.02 -11.48 -5.20
N SER A 49 4.36 -11.49 -5.35
CA SER A 49 5.23 -12.09 -4.35
C SER A 49 5.10 -11.38 -3.00
N ARG A 50 5.29 -12.11 -1.90
CA ARG A 50 5.26 -11.54 -0.55
C ARG A 50 6.23 -10.37 -0.39
N ALA A 51 7.45 -10.49 -0.93
CA ALA A 51 8.44 -9.43 -0.86
C ALA A 51 7.95 -8.16 -1.57
N HIS A 52 7.26 -8.29 -2.70
CA HIS A 52 6.67 -7.16 -3.42
C HIS A 52 5.50 -6.56 -2.63
N ALA A 53 4.61 -7.38 -2.06
CA ALA A 53 3.54 -6.90 -1.18
C ALA A 53 4.07 -6.12 0.04
N GLU A 54 5.18 -6.57 0.65
CA GLU A 54 5.83 -5.87 1.76
C GLU A 54 6.39 -4.49 1.36
N ILE A 55 6.91 -4.33 0.12
CA ILE A 55 7.33 -3.03 -0.42
C ILE A 55 6.14 -2.11 -0.58
N ILE A 56 5.05 -2.61 -1.18
CA ILE A 56 3.82 -1.83 -1.39
C ILE A 56 3.28 -1.35 -0.05
N VAL A 57 3.11 -2.24 0.93
CA VAL A 57 2.61 -1.85 2.27
C VAL A 57 3.57 -0.87 2.95
N GLY A 58 4.89 -1.06 2.81
CA GLY A 58 5.89 -0.13 3.32
C GLY A 58 5.80 1.27 2.69
N HIS A 59 5.54 1.34 1.39
CA HIS A 59 5.31 2.57 0.66
C HIS A 59 4.07 3.32 1.18
N GLU A 60 2.94 2.62 1.35
CA GLU A 60 1.72 3.21 1.92
C GLU A 60 1.94 3.74 3.35
N PHE A 61 2.73 3.02 4.16
CA PHE A 61 3.14 3.52 5.47
C PHE A 61 4.04 4.76 5.39
N GLY A 62 4.87 4.89 4.35
CA GLY A 62 5.60 6.12 4.05
C GLY A 62 4.66 7.32 3.92
N HIS A 63 3.58 7.18 3.14
CA HIS A 63 2.56 8.21 3.02
C HIS A 63 1.89 8.55 4.35
N MET A 64 1.55 7.55 5.17
CA MET A 64 0.97 7.78 6.50
C MET A 64 1.91 8.56 7.43
N LEU A 65 3.17 8.11 7.54
CA LEU A 65 4.17 8.70 8.42
C LEU A 65 4.47 10.15 8.05
N LYS A 66 4.49 10.44 6.75
CA LYS A 66 4.76 11.78 6.21
C LYS A 66 3.52 12.63 5.99
N ARG A 67 2.33 12.06 6.21
CA ARG A 67 1.03 12.71 6.02
C ARG A 67 0.84 13.21 4.58
N HIS A 68 1.33 12.43 3.62
CA HIS A 68 1.06 12.69 2.21
C HIS A 68 -0.45 12.50 1.97
N ARG A 69 -1.12 13.55 1.49
CA ARG A 69 -2.55 13.50 1.19
C ARG A 69 -2.84 13.25 -0.30
N GLY A 70 -1.78 13.18 -1.12
CA GLY A 70 -1.87 13.16 -2.58
C GLY A 70 -2.52 14.42 -3.14
N ASN A 71 -2.31 14.65 -4.44
CA ASN A 71 -2.98 15.73 -5.16
C ASN A 71 -4.31 15.30 -5.79
N ALA A 72 -4.63 14.01 -5.78
CA ALA A 72 -5.83 13.43 -6.35
C ALA A 72 -6.63 12.70 -5.29
N SER A 73 -7.71 13.31 -4.79
CA SER A 73 -8.72 12.56 -4.06
C SER A 73 -9.46 11.67 -5.06
N VAL A 74 -9.16 10.38 -5.08
CA VAL A 74 -10.01 9.42 -5.80
C VAL A 74 -11.35 9.40 -5.07
N GLU A 75 -12.45 9.67 -5.79
CA GLU A 75 -13.78 9.59 -5.17
C GLU A 75 -14.01 8.15 -4.68
N ALA A 76 -14.46 8.00 -3.43
CA ALA A 76 -14.68 6.68 -2.83
C ALA A 76 -15.62 5.78 -3.67
N GLY A 77 -16.58 6.38 -4.40
CA GLY A 77 -17.48 5.69 -5.31
C GLY A 77 -16.82 5.15 -6.60
N SER A 78 -15.61 5.60 -6.94
CA SER A 78 -14.85 5.13 -8.11
C SER A 78 -14.00 3.89 -7.82
N LEU A 79 -14.00 3.39 -6.57
CA LEU A 79 -13.18 2.27 -6.12
C LEU A 79 -13.88 0.90 -6.32
N GLY A 80 -15.07 0.89 -6.93
CA GLY A 80 -15.77 -0.34 -7.33
C GLY A 80 -16.07 -1.30 -6.18
N GLY A 81 -16.10 -2.60 -6.48
CA GLY A 81 -16.35 -3.68 -5.52
C GLY A 81 -15.23 -3.93 -4.50
N LEU A 82 -14.14 -3.15 -4.53
CA LEU A 82 -13.03 -3.26 -3.58
C LEU A 82 -13.44 -2.83 -2.16
N ILE A 83 -14.48 -1.99 -2.06
CA ILE A 83 -14.94 -1.36 -0.83
C ILE A 83 -16.40 -1.74 -0.58
N THR A 84 -16.67 -3.04 -0.49
CA THR A 84 -18.01 -3.54 -0.14
C THR A 84 -18.32 -3.40 1.35
N ASP A 85 -17.29 -3.38 2.21
CA ASP A 85 -17.43 -3.42 3.67
C ASP A 85 -17.08 -2.10 4.39
N ILE A 86 -16.79 -1.01 3.66
CA ILE A 86 -16.52 0.31 4.24
C ILE A 86 -17.55 1.29 3.72
N ASP A 87 -18.25 1.98 4.63
CA ASP A 87 -19.22 3.00 4.27
C ASP A 87 -18.49 4.18 3.56
N PRO A 88 -18.80 4.46 2.28
CA PRO A 88 -18.17 5.55 1.54
C PRO A 88 -18.31 6.92 2.22
N ALA A 89 -19.36 7.13 3.02
CA ALA A 89 -19.56 8.38 3.77
C ALA A 89 -18.53 8.59 4.89
N THR A 90 -17.86 7.53 5.32
CA THR A 90 -16.83 7.58 6.39
C THR A 90 -15.42 7.82 5.86
N VAL A 91 -15.23 7.75 4.54
CA VAL A 91 -13.94 7.89 3.87
C VAL A 91 -13.49 9.35 3.90
N GLN A 92 -12.31 9.60 4.47
CA GLN A 92 -11.70 10.92 4.59
C GLN A 92 -10.53 11.13 3.64
N LEU A 93 -9.85 10.04 3.25
CA LEU A 93 -8.74 10.05 2.32
C LEU A 93 -8.77 8.77 1.49
N VAL A 94 -8.48 8.92 0.21
CA VAL A 94 -8.12 7.82 -0.67
C VAL A 94 -6.85 8.24 -1.38
N LEU A 95 -5.76 7.53 -1.10
CA LEU A 95 -4.50 7.71 -1.78
C LEU A 95 -4.19 6.43 -2.55
N GLY A 96 -4.21 6.54 -3.87
CA GLY A 96 -3.90 5.45 -4.77
C GLY A 96 -3.91 5.91 -6.23
N ARG A 97 -3.15 5.20 -7.06
CA ARG A 97 -3.04 5.35 -8.52
C ARG A 97 -2.63 6.76 -8.99
N THR A 98 -1.47 7.22 -8.55
CA THR A 98 -0.80 8.40 -9.11
C THR A 98 0.41 8.03 -9.96
N ARG A 99 0.68 8.85 -10.98
CA ARG A 99 1.85 8.71 -11.86
C ARG A 99 3.09 9.17 -11.10
N TYR A 100 4.09 8.30 -11.05
CA TYR A 100 5.46 8.60 -10.62
C TYR A 100 5.96 9.93 -11.19
N ASN A 101 6.19 10.92 -10.31
CA ASN A 101 7.13 12.05 -10.43
C ASN A 101 6.90 13.16 -9.37
N GLU A 102 6.18 12.91 -8.27
CA GLU A 102 6.03 13.85 -7.16
C GLU A 102 7.06 13.57 -6.05
N PRO A 103 7.63 14.60 -5.37
CA PRO A 103 8.54 14.42 -4.23
C PRO A 103 7.98 13.49 -3.13
N GLU A 104 6.67 13.52 -2.94
CA GLU A 104 5.92 12.69 -1.99
C GLU A 104 6.05 11.20 -2.30
N GLU A 105 6.03 10.82 -3.58
CA GLU A 105 6.19 9.44 -4.06
C GLU A 105 7.62 8.95 -3.82
N PHE A 106 8.62 9.81 -4.07
CA PHE A 106 10.02 9.48 -3.80
C PHE A 106 10.28 9.27 -2.31
N GLU A 107 9.73 10.14 -1.47
CA GLU A 107 9.87 10.01 -0.02
C GLU A 107 9.16 8.76 0.52
N ALA A 108 7.95 8.45 0.01
CA ALA A 108 7.24 7.23 0.36
C ALA A 108 8.02 5.97 -0.05
N GLU A 109 8.57 5.94 -1.27
CA GLU A 109 9.39 4.82 -1.77
C GLU A 109 10.66 4.59 -0.95
N LEU A 110 11.36 5.68 -0.60
CA LEU A 110 12.56 5.62 0.23
C LEU A 110 12.25 5.03 1.62
N LEU A 111 11.17 5.50 2.25
CA LEU A 111 10.75 5.00 3.56
C LEU A 111 10.32 3.53 3.50
N GLY A 112 9.55 3.14 2.47
CA GLY A 112 9.14 1.76 2.26
C GLY A 112 10.34 0.82 2.12
N SER A 113 11.35 1.24 1.35
CA SER A 113 12.59 0.49 1.18
C SER A 113 13.36 0.31 2.49
N LEU A 114 13.51 1.38 3.29
CA LEU A 114 14.19 1.33 4.59
C LEU A 114 13.44 0.46 5.60
N LEU A 115 12.10 0.52 5.62
CA LEU A 115 11.27 -0.35 6.46
C LEU A 115 11.45 -1.82 6.08
N GLN A 116 11.46 -2.14 4.79
CA GLN A 116 11.68 -3.50 4.33
C GLN A 116 13.06 -4.02 4.74
N GLU A 117 14.11 -3.22 4.59
CA GLU A 117 15.46 -3.59 5.02
C GLU A 117 15.50 -3.85 6.54
N HIS A 118 14.88 -2.99 7.34
CA HIS A 118 14.81 -3.13 8.78
C HIS A 118 14.08 -4.40 9.22
N VAL A 119 12.94 -4.72 8.60
CA VAL A 119 12.19 -5.95 8.88
C VAL A 119 12.98 -7.19 8.43
N SER A 120 13.64 -7.11 7.28
CA SER A 120 14.41 -8.22 6.70
C SER A 120 15.68 -8.56 7.50
N THR A 121 16.29 -7.57 8.14
CA THR A 121 17.48 -7.72 9.00
C THR A 121 17.10 -8.21 10.40
N THR A 122 15.92 -7.84 10.89
CA THR A 122 15.40 -8.25 12.20
C THR A 122 14.74 -9.64 12.18
N ARG A 123 14.43 -10.18 10.99
CA ARG A 123 13.78 -11.48 10.82
C ARG A 123 14.76 -12.64 11.15
N PRO A 124 14.40 -13.59 12.05
CA PRO A 124 15.24 -14.74 12.35
C PRO A 124 15.60 -15.55 11.10
N ALA A 125 16.85 -16.01 11.02
CA ALA A 125 17.46 -16.64 9.84
C ALA A 125 16.66 -17.81 9.24
N ALA A 126 15.86 -18.52 10.04
CA ALA A 126 15.01 -19.63 9.59
C ALA A 126 13.95 -19.25 8.53
N ARG A 127 13.56 -17.97 8.43
CA ARG A 127 12.59 -17.47 7.43
C ARG A 127 13.23 -16.91 6.15
N ARG A 128 14.55 -16.73 6.12
CA ARG A 128 15.29 -16.07 5.02
C ARG A 128 15.54 -17.00 3.82
N ALA A 129 15.50 -18.31 4.03
CA ALA A 129 15.81 -19.33 3.01
C ALA A 129 14.66 -19.62 2.02
N ALA A 130 13.50 -18.98 2.15
CA ALA A 130 12.31 -19.27 1.35
C ALA A 130 12.04 -18.27 0.21
N ASP A 131 12.97 -17.37 -0.11
CA ASP A 131 12.75 -16.34 -1.13
C ASP A 131 13.70 -16.50 -2.35
N PRO A 132 13.24 -17.14 -3.44
CA PRO A 132 14.10 -17.43 -4.60
C PRO A 132 14.27 -16.27 -5.59
N ILE A 133 13.78 -15.05 -5.33
CA ILE A 133 13.69 -13.99 -6.36
C ILE A 133 14.75 -12.87 -6.24
N THR A 134 15.57 -12.80 -5.18
CA THR A 134 16.53 -11.69 -4.98
C THR A 134 17.73 -11.67 -5.96
N ARG A 135 17.71 -12.38 -7.09
CA ARG A 135 18.88 -12.48 -7.98
C ARG A 135 18.83 -11.72 -9.32
N THR A 136 17.78 -10.96 -9.63
CA THR A 136 17.61 -10.47 -11.03
C THR A 136 17.52 -8.95 -11.23
N LEU A 137 17.63 -8.10 -10.21
CA LEU A 137 17.48 -6.64 -10.40
C LEU A 137 18.74 -5.79 -10.13
N LEU A 138 19.93 -6.37 -10.24
CA LEU A 138 21.20 -5.61 -10.26
C LEU A 138 22.11 -6.06 -11.40
N ARG A 139 21.64 -5.93 -12.65
CA ARG A 139 22.49 -5.93 -13.83
C ARG A 139 22.12 -4.79 -14.77
#